data_AF-A0A1V6Q639-F1
#
_entry.id   AF-A0A1V6Q639-F1
#
_cell.length_a   1.000
_cell.length_b   1.000
_cell.length_c   1.000
_cell.angle_alpha   90.00
_cell.angle_beta   90.00
_cell.angle_gamma   90.00
#
_symmetry.space_group_name_H-M   'P 1'
#
loop_
_entity.id
_entity.type
_entity.pdbx_description
1 polymer ?
#
loop_
_entity_poly.entity_id
_entity_poly.type
_entity_poly.pdbx_seq_one_letter_code
_entity_poly.pdbx_strand_id
1 'polypeptide(L)'
;MGHIGHWKLDLSCAYSLSVAGCTVKLKAPSQLPLNASKPVDHAFASFSWPVHFFADYAGNKSHPNHFSQDIVNLLYKKTGAHPHIRVGGTSADRAIYNETQDQSIILSEESGNGIPNKVSLGPVFFEGFDNFPDTPWTFQVNLANNKADRLEHALTEARVALSHIRGNLVAFEIGNEPDLYPGDVRPASYTVADYVREWREYADAISEHVLKGNRARAFEDGVDDDGHVKLVSWHQYASGNQDWVRLQESFMNHTATAANLTQYIGDMDVIHARNPNITFLLGETNSDYVNLNMSQVEGVFGSSLWLVDYLLFGLSVAPQVRAPFYGQVVAADAIGRHRTVQVKSLELDREDLSAYAIYESERLARARRSKALKVNDALKWAQKDLSYETPVPPTQANI
;
A
#
# COMPACT_ATOMS: atom_id res chain seq x y z
N MET A 1 7.60 33.72 -23.08
CA MET A 1 8.48 33.29 -21.99
C MET A 1 7.69 33.41 -20.69
N GLY A 2 6.98 32.34 -20.30
CA GLY A 2 6.15 32.31 -19.10
C GLY A 2 6.84 31.46 -18.05
N HIS A 3 7.21 32.07 -16.92
CA HIS A 3 7.78 31.35 -15.78
C HIS A 3 6.67 30.68 -14.99
N ILE A 4 6.78 29.35 -14.89
CA ILE A 4 5.96 28.47 -14.06
C ILE A 4 6.38 28.70 -12.59
N GLY A 5 5.43 29.13 -11.76
CA GLY A 5 5.64 29.29 -10.32
C GLY A 5 5.82 27.93 -9.65
N HIS A 6 6.95 27.78 -8.94
CA HIS A 6 7.18 26.65 -8.04
C HIS A 6 6.42 26.87 -6.73
N TRP A 7 5.46 26.00 -6.42
CA TRP A 7 4.87 25.94 -5.07
C TRP A 7 5.84 25.20 -4.14
N LYS A 8 6.58 25.95 -3.32
CA LYS A 8 7.19 25.44 -2.10
C LYS A 8 6.16 25.51 -0.99
N LEU A 9 5.88 24.37 -0.34
CA LEU A 9 5.27 24.39 0.98
C LEU A 9 6.36 24.82 1.98
N ASP A 10 6.53 26.13 2.16
CA ASP A 10 7.27 26.67 3.30
C ASP A 10 6.33 26.66 4.52
N LEU A 11 6.50 25.66 5.40
CA LEU A 11 5.97 25.71 6.75
C LEU A 11 6.76 26.74 7.57
N SER A 12 6.45 28.02 7.36
CA SER A 12 6.88 29.08 8.27
C SER A 12 5.74 30.10 8.42
N CYS A 13 4.85 29.84 9.37
CA CYS A 13 4.00 30.88 9.94
C CYS A 13 4.28 30.94 11.45
N ALA A 14 4.98 31.98 11.85
CA ALA A 14 5.26 32.29 13.24
C ALA A 14 4.05 33.01 13.84
N TYR A 15 3.33 32.33 14.73
CA TYR A 15 2.48 32.97 15.73
C TYR A 15 2.70 32.30 17.08
N SER A 16 3.12 33.10 18.06
CA SER A 16 3.51 32.70 19.40
C SER A 16 2.28 32.38 20.26
N LEU A 17 2.13 31.10 20.61
CA LEU A 17 1.56 30.69 21.89
C LEU A 17 2.63 29.93 22.64
N SER A 18 3.07 30.47 23.78
CA SER A 18 3.98 29.76 24.68
C SER A 18 3.22 28.66 25.42
N VAL A 19 3.04 27.51 24.78
CA VAL A 19 3.05 26.25 25.52
C VAL A 19 4.52 26.03 25.87
N ALA A 20 4.86 25.79 27.14
CA ALA A 20 6.23 25.52 27.56
C ALA A 20 6.88 24.51 26.60
N GLY A 21 7.78 25.00 25.75
CA GLY A 21 8.27 24.25 24.60
C GLY A 21 9.26 23.21 25.06
N CYS A 22 8.85 21.94 25.10
CA CYS A 22 9.81 20.84 25.21
C CYS A 22 10.69 20.86 23.95
N THR A 23 11.93 21.34 24.08
CA THR A 23 12.92 21.30 22.99
C THR A 23 13.40 19.85 22.82
N VAL A 24 12.91 19.18 21.79
CA VAL A 24 13.42 17.87 21.37
C VAL A 24 14.67 18.09 20.51
N LYS A 25 15.83 17.66 20.99
CA LYS A 25 17.08 17.73 20.24
C LYS A 25 17.23 16.48 19.38
N LEU A 26 17.25 16.63 18.06
CA LEU A 26 17.53 15.54 17.13
C LEU A 26 19.04 15.46 16.88
N LYS A 27 19.62 14.27 17.03
CA LYS A 27 21.04 14.01 16.70
C LYS A 27 21.13 12.98 15.59
N ALA A 28 21.15 13.45 14.35
CA ALA A 28 21.39 12.60 13.18
C ALA A 28 22.90 12.51 12.89
N PRO A 29 23.47 11.29 12.71
CA PRO A 29 24.83 11.12 12.23
C PRO A 29 25.03 11.79 10.85
N SER A 30 26.15 12.48 10.64
CA SER A 30 26.45 13.16 9.37
C SER A 30 26.84 12.19 8.24
N GLN A 31 27.28 10.99 8.60
CA GLN A 31 27.63 9.87 7.74
C GLN A 31 26.63 8.73 7.97
N LEU A 32 26.41 7.92 6.94
CA LEU A 32 25.51 6.76 6.99
C LEU A 32 25.97 5.76 8.08
N PRO A 33 25.12 5.49 9.09
CA PRO A 33 25.42 4.46 10.08
C PRO A 33 25.23 3.06 9.51
N LEU A 34 25.98 2.08 10.02
CA LEU A 34 25.86 0.66 9.62
C LEU A 34 24.45 0.07 9.83
N ASN A 35 23.68 0.63 10.75
CA ASN A 35 22.31 0.22 11.03
C ASN A 35 21.24 1.09 10.34
N ALA A 36 21.60 1.81 9.27
CA ALA A 36 20.62 2.43 8.38
C ALA A 36 20.03 1.39 7.41
N SER A 37 18.93 1.74 6.75
CA SER A 37 18.32 0.87 5.74
C SER A 37 19.28 0.54 4.60
N LYS A 38 18.98 -0.55 3.87
CA LYS A 38 19.45 -0.72 2.49
C LYS A 38 18.93 0.44 1.60
N PRO A 39 19.51 0.67 0.41
CA PRO A 39 18.94 1.61 -0.54
C PRO A 39 17.45 1.34 -0.76
N VAL A 40 16.64 2.38 -0.60
CA VAL A 40 15.19 2.31 -0.71
C VAL A 40 14.77 2.20 -2.18
N ASP A 41 13.79 1.34 -2.46
CA ASP A 41 13.12 1.30 -3.76
C ASP A 41 12.30 2.59 -3.98
N HIS A 42 12.50 3.26 -5.11
CA HIS A 42 11.76 4.48 -5.44
C HIS A 42 10.27 4.24 -5.69
N ALA A 43 9.86 2.99 -5.92
CA ALA A 43 8.47 2.54 -6.00
C ALA A 43 7.91 2.06 -4.65
N PHE A 44 8.62 2.27 -3.53
CA PHE A 44 8.16 1.90 -2.18
C PHE A 44 6.75 2.44 -1.89
N ALA A 45 6.51 3.70 -2.26
CA ALA A 45 5.17 4.25 -2.23
C ALA A 45 4.31 3.53 -3.26
N SER A 46 3.35 2.75 -2.78
CA SER A 46 2.68 1.70 -3.56
C SER A 46 1.23 1.51 -3.09
N PHE A 47 0.40 0.81 -3.86
CA PHE A 47 -1.02 0.63 -3.56
C PHE A 47 -1.47 -0.83 -3.70
N SER A 48 -2.48 -1.21 -2.91
CA SER A 48 -3.27 -2.42 -3.07
C SER A 48 -4.71 -2.00 -3.34
N TRP A 49 -5.26 -2.40 -4.48
CA TRP A 49 -6.61 -2.09 -4.94
C TRP A 49 -7.42 -3.38 -5.02
N PRO A 50 -8.55 -3.48 -4.31
CA PRO A 50 -9.38 -4.66 -4.43
C PRO A 50 -10.06 -4.69 -5.80
N VAL A 51 -10.20 -5.89 -6.38
CA VAL A 51 -10.79 -6.09 -7.73
C VAL A 51 -12.15 -5.39 -7.87
N HIS A 52 -13.02 -5.43 -6.85
CA HIS A 52 -14.36 -4.85 -6.95
C HIS A 52 -14.40 -3.31 -7.04
N PHE A 53 -13.32 -2.61 -6.67
CA PHE A 53 -13.20 -1.15 -6.85
C PHE A 53 -12.24 -0.74 -7.98
N PHE A 54 -11.57 -1.69 -8.64
CA PHE A 54 -10.57 -1.36 -9.66
C PHE A 54 -11.18 -0.53 -10.81
N ALA A 55 -12.40 -0.86 -11.24
CA ALA A 55 -13.09 -0.11 -12.29
C ALA A 55 -13.34 1.37 -11.89
N ASP A 56 -13.64 1.64 -10.62
CA ASP A 56 -13.82 3.00 -10.11
C ASP A 56 -12.49 3.75 -10.04
N TYR A 57 -11.43 3.08 -9.59
CA TYR A 57 -10.11 3.68 -9.44
C TYR A 57 -9.41 3.92 -10.75
N ALA A 58 -9.56 3.02 -11.72
CA ALA A 58 -8.83 3.07 -12.98
C ALA A 58 -9.65 3.69 -14.12
N GLY A 59 -10.97 3.57 -14.07
CA GLY A 59 -11.84 3.83 -15.22
C GLY A 59 -11.61 2.86 -16.37
N ASN A 60 -11.98 3.26 -17.57
CA ASN A 60 -11.72 2.54 -18.83
C ASN A 60 -11.19 3.49 -19.91
N LYS A 61 -11.01 3.05 -21.16
CA LYS A 61 -10.43 3.92 -22.21
C LYS A 61 -11.29 5.14 -22.53
N SER A 62 -12.61 5.01 -22.47
CA SER A 62 -13.53 6.12 -22.77
C SER A 62 -13.70 7.09 -21.60
N HIS A 63 -13.55 6.60 -20.37
CA HIS A 63 -13.71 7.37 -19.14
C HIS A 63 -12.57 7.04 -18.17
N PRO A 64 -11.33 7.48 -18.45
CA PRO A 64 -10.21 7.26 -17.54
C PRO A 64 -10.41 8.05 -16.24
N ASN A 65 -10.01 7.48 -15.11
CA ASN A 65 -10.03 8.21 -13.84
C ASN A 65 -8.76 9.08 -13.71
N HIS A 66 -8.88 10.34 -14.12
CA HIS A 66 -7.78 11.30 -14.08
C HIS A 66 -7.28 11.62 -12.66
N PHE A 67 -8.13 11.52 -11.65
CA PHE A 67 -7.70 11.76 -10.26
C PHE A 67 -6.69 10.72 -9.79
N SER A 68 -6.97 9.44 -10.03
CA SER A 68 -6.03 8.35 -9.72
C SER A 68 -4.74 8.46 -10.55
N GLN A 69 -4.84 8.84 -11.84
CA GLN A 69 -3.67 9.11 -12.68
C GLN A 69 -2.82 10.23 -12.11
N ASP A 70 -3.42 11.34 -11.66
CA ASP A 70 -2.69 12.46 -11.08
C ASP A 70 -1.96 12.07 -9.79
N ILE A 71 -2.57 11.21 -8.97
CA ILE A 71 -1.94 10.63 -7.77
C ILE A 71 -0.70 9.81 -8.15
N VAL A 72 -0.84 8.87 -9.08
CA VAL A 72 0.26 8.01 -9.54
C VAL A 72 1.39 8.85 -10.16
N ASN A 73 1.04 9.82 -11.00
CA ASN A 73 1.98 10.73 -11.62
C ASN A 73 2.67 11.67 -10.62
N LEU A 74 1.99 12.07 -9.54
CA LEU A 74 2.59 12.88 -8.49
C LEU A 74 3.72 12.11 -7.79
N LEU A 75 3.49 10.83 -7.48
CA LEU A 75 4.52 9.97 -6.87
C LEU A 75 5.71 9.82 -7.82
N TYR A 76 5.47 9.53 -9.10
CA TYR A 76 6.53 9.48 -10.11
C TYR A 76 7.32 10.78 -10.25
N LYS A 77 6.66 11.94 -10.22
CA LYS A 77 7.34 13.24 -10.26
C LYS A 77 8.31 13.39 -9.07
N LYS A 78 7.89 12.94 -7.88
CA LYS A 78 8.68 13.01 -6.64
C LYS A 78 9.84 12.01 -6.60
N THR A 79 9.61 10.75 -6.95
CA THR A 79 10.60 9.68 -6.77
C THR A 79 11.35 9.30 -8.05
N GLY A 80 10.76 9.55 -9.21
CA GLY A 80 11.28 9.07 -10.50
C GLY A 80 10.91 7.63 -10.83
N ALA A 81 10.06 6.98 -10.04
CA ALA A 81 9.49 5.66 -10.33
C ALA A 81 7.97 5.69 -10.12
N HIS A 82 7.22 5.00 -11.00
CA HIS A 82 5.79 4.82 -10.78
C HIS A 82 5.56 3.87 -9.59
N PRO A 83 4.51 4.09 -8.79
CA PRO A 83 4.14 3.18 -7.70
C PRO A 83 3.85 1.78 -8.23
N HIS A 84 4.29 0.74 -7.51
CA HIS A 84 3.82 -0.63 -7.76
C HIS A 84 2.38 -0.76 -7.24
N ILE A 85 1.46 -1.20 -8.10
CA ILE A 85 0.06 -1.39 -7.72
C ILE A 85 -0.31 -2.88 -7.80
N ARG A 86 -0.93 -3.41 -6.74
CA ARG A 86 -1.55 -4.75 -6.74
C ARG A 86 -3.05 -4.63 -6.91
N VAL A 87 -3.61 -5.44 -7.81
CA VAL A 87 -5.05 -5.62 -7.98
C VAL A 87 -5.41 -7.01 -7.48
N GLY A 88 -6.20 -7.12 -6.41
CA GLY A 88 -6.47 -8.40 -5.74
C GLY A 88 -7.54 -8.35 -4.66
N GLY A 89 -7.23 -8.91 -3.49
CA GLY A 89 -8.09 -8.98 -2.32
C GLY A 89 -9.07 -10.15 -2.39
N THR A 90 -9.89 -10.33 -1.35
CA THR A 90 -10.95 -11.36 -1.32
C THR A 90 -11.88 -11.31 -2.54
N SER A 91 -12.13 -10.13 -3.12
CA SER A 91 -12.96 -10.01 -4.33
C SER A 91 -12.36 -10.66 -5.57
N ALA A 92 -11.03 -10.78 -5.65
CA ALA A 92 -10.37 -11.48 -6.76
C ALA A 92 -10.61 -13.00 -6.67
N ASP A 93 -10.64 -13.55 -5.46
CA ASP A 93 -11.02 -14.95 -5.20
C ASP A 93 -12.52 -15.23 -5.46
N ARG A 94 -13.31 -14.19 -5.70
CA ARG A 94 -14.73 -14.27 -6.08
C ARG A 94 -14.96 -13.84 -7.54
N ALA A 95 -13.89 -13.49 -8.26
CA ALA A 95 -13.94 -13.00 -9.63
C ALA A 95 -13.97 -14.15 -10.64
N ILE A 96 -14.78 -13.98 -11.69
CA ILE A 96 -14.80 -14.82 -12.89
C ILE A 96 -14.88 -13.89 -14.10
N TYR A 97 -14.02 -14.14 -15.09
CA TYR A 97 -14.05 -13.41 -16.36
C TYR A 97 -15.19 -13.89 -17.26
N ASN A 98 -15.87 -12.95 -17.92
CA ASN A 98 -16.92 -13.20 -18.89
C ASN A 98 -16.66 -12.38 -20.16
N GLU A 99 -16.23 -13.06 -21.23
CA GLU A 99 -15.84 -12.42 -22.49
C GLU A 99 -16.99 -11.71 -23.22
N THR A 100 -18.24 -12.14 -23.01
CA THR A 100 -19.42 -11.56 -23.67
C THR A 100 -20.09 -10.48 -22.82
N GLN A 101 -19.52 -10.11 -21.67
CA GLN A 101 -20.09 -9.09 -20.80
C GLN A 101 -19.71 -7.69 -21.29
N ASP A 102 -20.69 -6.87 -21.64
CA ASP A 102 -20.47 -5.49 -22.08
C ASP A 102 -20.03 -4.57 -20.93
N GLN A 103 -20.54 -4.80 -19.71
CA GLN A 103 -20.18 -4.03 -18.53
C GLN A 103 -18.74 -4.32 -18.08
N SER A 104 -18.04 -3.30 -17.60
CA SER A 104 -16.74 -3.45 -16.95
C SER A 104 -16.79 -4.49 -15.84
N ILE A 105 -17.69 -4.31 -14.87
CA ILE A 105 -17.82 -5.19 -13.73
C ILE A 105 -19.29 -5.33 -13.34
N ILE A 106 -19.69 -6.52 -12.91
CA ILE A 106 -20.99 -6.79 -12.29
C ILE A 106 -20.74 -7.41 -10.91
N LEU A 107 -21.31 -6.79 -9.89
CA LEU A 107 -21.17 -7.18 -8.50
C LEU A 107 -22.49 -7.77 -7.99
N SER A 108 -22.42 -8.83 -7.19
CA SER A 108 -23.57 -9.28 -6.41
C SER A 108 -23.77 -8.42 -5.16
N GLU A 109 -24.81 -8.76 -4.38
CA GLU A 109 -24.94 -8.36 -2.97
C GLU A 109 -23.62 -8.61 -2.21
N GLU A 110 -23.31 -7.68 -1.30
CA GLU A 110 -22.15 -7.72 -0.43
C GLU A 110 -22.38 -8.66 0.77
N SER A 111 -21.31 -9.29 1.25
CA SER A 111 -21.30 -9.91 2.58
C SER A 111 -21.22 -8.84 3.67
N GLY A 112 -21.37 -9.23 4.95
CA GLY A 112 -21.35 -8.28 6.08
C GLY A 112 -20.07 -7.46 6.26
N ASN A 113 -19.02 -7.78 5.50
CA ASN A 113 -17.75 -7.05 5.43
C ASN A 113 -17.64 -6.08 4.23
N GLY A 114 -18.73 -5.84 3.50
CA GLY A 114 -18.76 -4.92 2.35
C GLY A 114 -18.14 -5.46 1.06
N ILE A 115 -17.79 -6.76 1.01
CA ILE A 115 -17.19 -7.38 -0.18
C ILE A 115 -18.28 -8.17 -0.94
N PRO A 116 -18.47 -7.96 -2.25
CA PRO A 116 -19.40 -8.73 -3.07
C PRO A 116 -19.15 -10.24 -2.97
N ASN A 117 -20.21 -11.04 -2.86
CA ASN A 117 -20.11 -12.51 -2.81
C ASN A 117 -19.73 -13.14 -4.16
N LYS A 118 -20.01 -12.46 -5.27
CA LYS A 118 -19.64 -12.84 -6.64
C LYS A 118 -19.25 -11.60 -7.42
N VAL A 119 -18.21 -11.73 -8.24
CA VAL A 119 -17.71 -10.68 -9.11
C VAL A 119 -17.60 -11.23 -10.54
N SER A 120 -18.21 -10.54 -11.51
CA SER A 120 -18.10 -10.88 -12.94
C SER A 120 -17.37 -9.76 -13.67
N LEU A 121 -16.22 -10.10 -14.28
CA LEU A 121 -15.35 -9.15 -14.96
C LEU A 121 -15.57 -9.24 -16.47
N GLY A 122 -15.92 -8.12 -17.11
CA GLY A 122 -16.00 -8.03 -18.57
C GLY A 122 -14.67 -7.57 -19.19
N PRO A 123 -14.53 -7.61 -20.53
CA PRO A 123 -13.31 -7.14 -21.21
C PRO A 123 -12.96 -5.68 -20.87
N VAL A 124 -13.97 -4.82 -20.68
CA VAL A 124 -13.80 -3.39 -20.37
C VAL A 124 -13.08 -3.16 -19.02
N PHE A 125 -13.16 -4.10 -18.07
CA PHE A 125 -12.45 -4.01 -16.79
C PHE A 125 -10.93 -3.87 -16.98
N PHE A 126 -10.37 -4.66 -17.89
CA PHE A 126 -8.93 -4.74 -18.09
C PHE A 126 -8.36 -3.54 -18.84
N GLU A 127 -9.22 -2.72 -19.47
CA GLU A 127 -8.79 -1.43 -20.02
C GLU A 127 -8.25 -0.47 -18.95
N GLY A 128 -8.64 -0.65 -17.68
CA GLY A 128 -8.12 0.14 -16.57
C GLY A 128 -6.59 0.09 -16.47
N PHE A 129 -5.95 -1.03 -16.84
CA PHE A 129 -4.48 -1.13 -16.85
C PHE A 129 -3.84 -0.26 -17.94
N ASP A 130 -4.51 -0.06 -19.08
CA ASP A 130 -4.02 0.78 -20.17
C ASP A 130 -4.01 2.28 -19.77
N ASN A 131 -4.77 2.67 -18.75
CA ASN A 131 -4.85 4.05 -18.26
C ASN A 131 -3.64 4.46 -17.39
N PHE A 132 -2.72 3.54 -17.09
CA PHE A 132 -1.53 3.81 -16.26
C PHE A 132 -0.26 3.27 -16.95
N PRO A 133 0.22 3.95 -18.00
CA PRO A 133 1.44 3.54 -18.68
C PRO A 133 2.62 3.49 -17.71
N ASP A 134 3.54 2.56 -17.94
CA ASP A 134 4.78 2.37 -17.17
C ASP A 134 4.60 2.11 -15.67
N THR A 135 3.38 1.84 -15.22
CA THR A 135 3.08 1.47 -13.82
C THR A 135 3.30 -0.02 -13.63
N PRO A 136 4.15 -0.47 -12.69
CA PRO A 136 4.32 -1.89 -12.41
C PRO A 136 3.09 -2.48 -11.71
N TRP A 137 2.65 -3.66 -12.16
CA TRP A 137 1.43 -4.31 -11.67
C TRP A 137 1.68 -5.69 -11.07
N THR A 138 1.02 -5.98 -9.95
CA THR A 138 0.71 -7.36 -9.54
C THR A 138 -0.78 -7.59 -9.75
N PHE A 139 -1.14 -8.72 -10.35
CA PHE A 139 -2.55 -9.11 -10.54
C PHE A 139 -2.81 -10.44 -9.87
N GLN A 140 -3.85 -10.52 -9.03
CA GLN A 140 -4.24 -11.76 -8.39
C GLN A 140 -5.14 -12.61 -9.31
N VAL A 141 -4.87 -13.90 -9.38
CA VAL A 141 -5.76 -14.89 -10.00
C VAL A 141 -6.54 -15.66 -8.93
N ASN A 142 -7.77 -16.05 -9.27
CA ASN A 142 -8.68 -16.72 -8.35
C ASN A 142 -8.24 -18.17 -8.03
N LEU A 143 -7.71 -18.38 -6.82
CA LEU A 143 -7.39 -19.72 -6.30
C LEU A 143 -8.58 -20.33 -5.54
N ALA A 144 -9.43 -19.51 -4.93
CA ALA A 144 -10.55 -19.99 -4.12
C ALA A 144 -11.60 -20.78 -4.92
N ASN A 145 -11.72 -20.58 -6.23
CA ASN A 145 -12.63 -21.35 -7.07
C ASN A 145 -12.35 -22.87 -6.97
N ASN A 146 -13.29 -23.62 -6.40
CA ASN A 146 -13.16 -25.07 -6.18
C ASN A 146 -13.97 -25.91 -7.18
N LYS A 147 -14.32 -25.34 -8.34
CA LYS A 147 -15.02 -26.04 -9.42
C LYS A 147 -14.04 -26.79 -10.32
N ALA A 148 -14.56 -27.71 -11.14
CA ALA A 148 -13.75 -28.52 -12.05
C ALA A 148 -13.00 -27.70 -13.12
N ASP A 149 -13.52 -26.52 -13.47
CA ASP A 149 -12.99 -25.59 -14.47
C ASP A 149 -12.07 -24.50 -13.86
N ARG A 150 -11.75 -24.60 -12.56
CA ARG A 150 -11.03 -23.56 -11.81
C ARG A 150 -9.74 -23.07 -12.47
N LEU A 151 -8.95 -23.99 -13.02
CA LEU A 151 -7.66 -23.67 -13.62
C LEU A 151 -7.84 -22.97 -14.97
N GLU A 152 -8.82 -23.39 -15.77
CA GLU A 152 -9.13 -22.76 -17.05
C GLU A 152 -9.55 -21.30 -16.88
N HIS A 153 -10.38 -21.02 -15.86
CA HIS A 153 -10.76 -19.64 -15.50
C HIS A 153 -9.55 -18.80 -15.11
N ALA A 154 -8.70 -19.32 -14.22
CA ALA A 154 -7.51 -18.60 -13.77
C ALA A 154 -6.52 -18.31 -14.92
N LEU A 155 -6.30 -19.27 -15.82
CA LEU A 155 -5.45 -19.07 -17.00
C LEU A 155 -6.05 -18.06 -17.98
N THR A 156 -7.37 -18.07 -18.15
CA THR A 156 -8.06 -17.11 -19.03
C THR A 156 -7.94 -15.70 -18.48
N GLU A 157 -8.24 -15.51 -17.19
CA GLU A 157 -8.11 -14.22 -16.52
C GLU A 157 -6.66 -13.70 -16.56
N ALA A 158 -5.67 -14.57 -16.29
CA ALA A 158 -4.26 -14.24 -16.39
C ALA A 158 -3.85 -13.79 -17.81
N ARG A 159 -4.32 -14.46 -18.86
CA ARG A 159 -4.03 -14.07 -20.25
C ARG A 159 -4.62 -12.70 -20.60
N VAL A 160 -5.86 -12.46 -20.19
CA VAL A 160 -6.53 -11.16 -20.44
C VAL A 160 -5.79 -10.07 -19.68
N ALA A 161 -5.49 -10.25 -18.39
CA ALA A 161 -4.71 -9.31 -17.60
C ALA A 161 -3.34 -9.02 -18.25
N LEU A 162 -2.58 -10.05 -18.63
CA LEU A 162 -1.28 -9.89 -19.28
C LEU A 162 -1.37 -9.13 -20.61
N SER A 163 -2.46 -9.28 -21.37
CA SER A 163 -2.64 -8.59 -22.66
C SER A 163 -2.77 -7.05 -22.53
N HIS A 164 -3.24 -6.58 -21.37
CA HIS A 164 -3.35 -5.15 -21.05
C HIS A 164 -2.16 -4.64 -20.25
N ILE A 165 -1.71 -5.39 -19.23
CA ILE A 165 -0.56 -5.03 -18.40
C ILE A 165 0.77 -5.12 -19.18
N ARG A 166 0.92 -6.14 -20.02
CA ARG A 166 2.08 -6.38 -20.89
C ARG A 166 3.40 -6.43 -20.12
N GLY A 167 4.41 -5.70 -20.58
CA GLY A 167 5.74 -5.67 -20.00
C GLY A 167 5.82 -5.09 -18.58
N ASN A 168 4.72 -4.50 -18.08
CA ASN A 168 4.67 -3.94 -16.73
C ASN A 168 4.21 -4.95 -15.67
N LEU A 169 3.93 -6.21 -16.05
CA LEU A 169 3.55 -7.23 -15.09
C LEU A 169 4.77 -7.61 -14.25
N VAL A 170 4.69 -7.37 -12.94
CA VAL A 170 5.72 -7.77 -11.99
C VAL A 170 5.56 -9.24 -11.63
N ALA A 171 4.34 -9.65 -11.27
CA ALA A 171 3.99 -11.01 -10.87
C ALA A 171 2.47 -11.24 -10.96
N PHE A 172 2.07 -12.51 -11.12
CA PHE A 172 0.74 -12.94 -10.70
C PHE A 172 0.78 -13.36 -9.23
N GLU A 173 -0.22 -12.94 -8.46
CA GLU A 173 -0.48 -13.46 -7.11
C GLU A 173 -1.54 -14.56 -7.22
N ILE A 174 -1.39 -15.67 -6.50
CA ILE A 174 -2.28 -16.84 -6.64
C ILE A 174 -3.02 -17.04 -5.32
N GLY A 175 -4.29 -16.61 -5.31
CA GLY A 175 -5.13 -16.59 -4.12
C GLY A 175 -4.88 -15.40 -3.18
N ASN A 176 -5.84 -15.14 -2.30
CA ASN A 176 -5.77 -14.15 -1.22
C ASN A 176 -6.06 -14.83 0.12
N GLU A 177 -5.18 -14.64 1.11
CA GLU A 177 -5.38 -15.12 2.48
C GLU A 177 -5.82 -16.60 2.54
N PRO A 178 -5.04 -17.52 1.93
CA PRO A 178 -5.38 -18.94 1.86
C PRO A 178 -5.46 -19.62 3.24
N ASP A 179 -4.91 -18.99 4.27
CA ASP A 179 -5.08 -19.36 5.68
C ASP A 179 -6.54 -19.25 6.16
N LEU A 180 -7.37 -18.45 5.49
CA LEU A 180 -8.80 -18.30 5.75
C LEU A 180 -9.68 -19.29 4.95
N TYR A 181 -9.11 -20.08 4.05
CA TYR A 181 -9.87 -21.02 3.22
C TYR A 181 -10.48 -22.23 3.97
N PRO A 182 -9.81 -22.84 4.96
CA PRO A 182 -10.34 -24.01 5.65
C PRO A 182 -11.67 -23.70 6.36
N GLY A 183 -12.72 -24.46 6.01
CA GLY A 183 -14.06 -24.28 6.57
C GLY A 183 -14.94 -23.26 5.85
N ASP A 184 -14.39 -22.55 4.85
CA ASP A 184 -15.12 -21.65 3.97
C ASP A 184 -15.13 -22.18 2.53
N VAL A 185 -14.10 -21.87 1.74
CA VAL A 185 -13.97 -22.29 0.32
C VAL A 185 -13.22 -23.61 0.15
N ARG A 186 -12.69 -24.17 1.24
CA ARG A 186 -12.05 -25.50 1.31
C ARG A 186 -12.58 -26.28 2.52
N PRO A 187 -12.46 -27.62 2.55
CA PRO A 187 -12.78 -28.39 3.75
C PRO A 187 -11.97 -27.92 4.97
N ALA A 188 -12.51 -28.04 6.18
CA ALA A 188 -11.81 -27.66 7.41
C ALA A 188 -10.50 -28.43 7.66
N SER A 189 -10.29 -29.56 6.97
CA SER A 189 -9.05 -30.34 7.01
C SER A 189 -7.97 -29.84 6.05
N TYR A 190 -8.19 -28.74 5.33
CA TYR A 190 -7.25 -28.19 4.36
C TYR A 190 -6.00 -27.67 5.08
N THR A 191 -4.83 -28.14 4.64
CA THR A 191 -3.54 -27.86 5.28
C THR A 191 -2.67 -26.93 4.43
N VAL A 192 -1.58 -26.43 5.02
CA VAL A 192 -0.53 -25.74 4.27
C VAL A 192 0.02 -26.61 3.14
N ALA A 193 0.17 -27.92 3.35
CA ALA A 193 0.64 -28.84 2.30
C ALA A 193 -0.36 -28.96 1.13
N ASP A 194 -1.66 -28.86 1.40
CA ASP A 194 -2.68 -28.81 0.36
C ASP A 194 -2.62 -27.50 -0.42
N TYR A 195 -2.47 -26.37 0.28
CA TYR A 195 -2.23 -25.08 -0.34
C TYR A 195 -1.01 -25.07 -1.24
N VAL A 196 0.14 -25.55 -0.77
CA VAL A 196 1.37 -25.58 -1.57
C VAL A 196 1.17 -26.40 -2.84
N ARG A 197 0.46 -27.53 -2.76
CA ARG A 197 0.16 -28.38 -3.92
C ARG A 197 -0.76 -27.67 -4.92
N GLU A 198 -1.83 -27.04 -4.47
CA GLU A 198 -2.75 -26.28 -5.34
C GLU A 198 -2.06 -25.04 -5.94
N TRP A 199 -1.29 -24.31 -5.14
CA TRP A 199 -0.55 -23.14 -5.59
C TRP A 199 0.44 -23.50 -6.70
N ARG A 200 1.16 -24.63 -6.56
CA ARG A 200 2.07 -25.13 -7.60
C ARG A 200 1.34 -25.51 -8.89
N GLU A 201 0.19 -26.18 -8.79
CA GLU A 201 -0.64 -26.50 -9.97
C GLU A 201 -0.96 -25.24 -10.78
N TYR A 202 -1.31 -24.15 -10.09
CA TYR A 202 -1.59 -22.86 -10.73
C TYR A 202 -0.32 -22.18 -11.23
N ALA A 203 0.76 -22.14 -10.44
CA ALA A 203 2.01 -21.49 -10.79
C ALA A 203 2.65 -22.14 -12.02
N ASP A 204 2.69 -23.48 -12.07
CA ASP A 204 3.21 -24.25 -13.20
C ASP A 204 2.38 -23.95 -14.46
N ALA A 205 1.05 -24.03 -14.36
CA ALA A 205 0.16 -23.80 -15.50
C ALA A 205 0.23 -22.35 -16.03
N ILE A 206 0.31 -21.36 -15.14
CA ILE A 206 0.48 -19.94 -15.52
C ILE A 206 1.85 -19.74 -16.15
N SER A 207 2.90 -20.31 -15.56
CA SER A 207 4.25 -20.21 -16.10
C SER A 207 4.29 -20.80 -17.52
N GLU A 208 3.78 -22.01 -17.72
CA GLU A 208 3.81 -22.70 -19.01
C GLU A 208 2.90 -22.05 -20.05
N HIS A 209 1.64 -21.79 -19.70
CA HIS A 209 0.60 -21.45 -20.68
C HIS A 209 0.29 -19.95 -20.80
N VAL A 210 0.83 -19.11 -19.92
CA VAL A 210 0.63 -17.65 -19.94
C VAL A 210 1.96 -16.93 -20.10
N LEU A 211 2.94 -17.23 -19.23
CA LEU A 211 4.25 -16.55 -19.21
C LEU A 211 5.29 -17.18 -20.14
N LYS A 212 5.01 -18.37 -20.72
CA LYS A 212 5.90 -19.12 -21.62
C LYS A 212 7.22 -19.58 -20.97
N GLY A 213 7.19 -19.96 -19.70
CA GLY A 213 8.23 -20.74 -19.02
C GLY A 213 9.26 -19.95 -18.20
N ASN A 214 8.83 -19.07 -17.29
CA ASN A 214 9.75 -18.37 -16.38
C ASN A 214 10.20 -19.28 -15.21
N ARG A 215 11.50 -19.28 -14.89
CA ARG A 215 12.12 -20.11 -13.84
C ARG A 215 13.07 -19.29 -12.95
N ALA A 216 12.70 -19.01 -11.69
CA ALA A 216 13.48 -18.41 -10.61
C ALA A 216 13.16 -19.08 -9.25
N ARG A 217 14.11 -19.80 -8.64
CA ARG A 217 13.95 -20.53 -7.36
C ARG A 217 14.15 -19.67 -6.10
N ALA A 218 13.36 -19.90 -5.06
CA ALA A 218 13.19 -19.03 -3.90
C ALA A 218 13.14 -19.74 -2.53
N PHE A 219 12.50 -20.90 -2.39
CA PHE A 219 12.20 -21.53 -1.09
C PHE A 219 12.57 -23.01 -0.98
N GLU A 220 12.85 -23.44 0.25
CA GLU A 220 12.79 -24.85 0.67
C GLU A 220 11.41 -25.10 1.34
N ASP A 221 10.95 -26.35 1.40
CA ASP A 221 9.58 -26.82 1.71
C ASP A 221 8.64 -26.96 0.51
N GLY A 222 9.20 -26.95 -0.70
CA GLY A 222 8.48 -27.32 -1.91
C GLY A 222 7.62 -26.23 -2.53
N VAL A 223 7.44 -25.08 -1.85
CA VAL A 223 6.68 -23.91 -2.36
C VAL A 223 7.24 -23.42 -3.70
N ASP A 224 8.54 -23.53 -3.91
CA ASP A 224 9.21 -22.97 -5.08
C ASP A 224 10.26 -23.89 -5.71
N ASP A 225 10.04 -25.20 -5.65
CA ASP A 225 10.92 -26.19 -6.31
C ASP A 225 11.06 -25.93 -7.83
N ASP A 226 10.00 -25.38 -8.43
CA ASP A 226 9.88 -25.13 -9.87
C ASP A 226 10.38 -23.73 -10.27
N GLY A 227 10.60 -22.88 -9.27
CA GLY A 227 11.13 -21.55 -9.43
C GLY A 227 10.16 -20.58 -10.09
N HIS A 228 9.10 -20.20 -9.39
CA HIS A 228 8.11 -19.24 -9.85
C HIS A 228 8.04 -18.00 -8.97
N VAL A 229 8.58 -18.03 -7.74
CA VAL A 229 8.42 -16.91 -6.81
C VAL A 229 9.44 -15.80 -7.04
N LYS A 230 8.91 -14.60 -7.29
CA LYS A 230 9.65 -13.34 -7.37
C LYS A 230 9.43 -12.43 -6.17
N LEU A 231 8.27 -12.55 -5.52
CA LEU A 231 7.81 -11.69 -4.41
C LEU A 231 7.20 -12.55 -3.31
N VAL A 232 7.42 -12.20 -2.05
CA VAL A 232 6.65 -12.72 -0.91
C VAL A 232 5.75 -11.62 -0.39
N SER A 233 4.46 -11.92 -0.35
CA SER A 233 3.39 -10.99 0.00
C SER A 233 2.82 -11.39 1.36
N TRP A 234 2.91 -10.50 2.35
CA TRP A 234 2.22 -10.64 3.63
C TRP A 234 1.11 -9.61 3.74
N HIS A 235 0.10 -9.90 4.55
CA HIS A 235 -0.96 -8.97 4.89
C HIS A 235 -0.77 -8.49 6.33
N GLN A 236 -0.96 -7.19 6.57
CA GLN A 236 -0.83 -6.62 7.90
C GLN A 236 -1.82 -5.49 8.15
N TYR A 237 -2.55 -5.60 9.26
CA TYR A 237 -3.43 -4.54 9.74
C TYR A 237 -3.05 -4.13 11.15
N ALA A 238 -2.72 -2.86 11.34
CA ALA A 238 -2.14 -2.33 12.57
C ALA A 238 -2.98 -2.58 13.84
N SER A 239 -4.29 -2.67 13.71
CA SER A 239 -5.20 -2.93 14.84
C SER A 239 -6.11 -4.15 14.67
N GLY A 240 -5.81 -5.00 13.67
CA GLY A 240 -6.70 -6.08 13.24
C GLY A 240 -7.02 -7.18 14.26
N ASN A 241 -6.26 -7.27 15.35
CA ASN A 241 -6.47 -8.25 16.42
C ASN A 241 -6.91 -7.60 17.76
N GLN A 242 -7.26 -6.32 17.75
CA GLN A 242 -7.67 -5.60 18.95
C GLN A 242 -9.21 -5.57 19.04
N ASP A 243 -9.75 -5.70 20.26
CA ASP A 243 -11.20 -5.58 20.51
C ASP A 243 -11.69 -4.12 20.42
N TRP A 244 -10.77 -3.15 20.53
CA TRP A 244 -11.04 -1.73 20.42
C TRP A 244 -9.78 -0.96 20.00
N VAL A 245 -9.98 0.12 19.24
CA VAL A 245 -8.90 0.97 18.73
C VAL A 245 -9.04 2.39 19.24
N ARG A 246 -7.91 3.00 19.63
CA ARG A 246 -7.83 4.44 19.92
C ARG A 246 -6.68 5.05 19.15
N LEU A 247 -6.89 6.23 18.57
CA LEU A 247 -5.84 6.97 17.86
C LEU A 247 -4.56 7.07 18.68
N GLN A 248 -4.62 7.50 19.94
CA GLN A 248 -3.43 7.78 20.75
C GLN A 248 -2.62 6.53 21.13
N GLU A 249 -3.28 5.39 21.33
CA GLU A 249 -2.65 4.18 21.88
C GLU A 249 -2.29 3.16 20.80
N SER A 250 -3.07 3.13 19.70
CA SER A 250 -2.88 2.18 18.60
C SER A 250 -2.14 2.81 17.43
N PHE A 251 -2.69 3.89 16.84
CA PHE A 251 -2.18 4.43 15.57
C PHE A 251 -1.13 5.54 15.74
N MET A 252 -1.24 6.35 16.79
CA MET A 252 -0.37 7.49 17.05
C MET A 252 0.66 7.18 18.14
N ASN A 253 1.07 5.91 18.24
CA ASN A 253 2.11 5.40 19.12
C ASN A 253 3.23 4.76 18.28
N HIS A 254 4.40 5.39 18.29
CA HIS A 254 5.56 4.96 17.49
C HIS A 254 6.05 3.57 17.89
N THR A 255 6.04 3.23 19.19
CA THR A 255 6.42 1.91 19.67
C THR A 255 5.50 0.83 19.08
N ALA A 256 4.19 1.09 19.02
CA ALA A 256 3.23 0.18 18.40
C ALA A 256 3.45 0.08 16.87
N THR A 257 3.65 1.21 16.18
CA THR A 257 3.99 1.23 14.75
C THR A 257 5.26 0.42 14.46
N ALA A 258 6.31 0.59 15.27
CA ALA A 258 7.57 -0.11 15.11
C ALA A 258 7.40 -1.62 15.36
N ALA A 259 6.66 -2.02 16.40
CA ALA A 259 6.37 -3.42 16.68
C ALA A 259 5.60 -4.09 15.53
N ASN A 260 4.62 -3.39 14.95
CA ASN A 260 3.82 -3.87 13.82
C ASN A 260 4.63 -4.19 12.56
N LEU A 261 5.77 -3.53 12.36
CA LEU A 261 6.62 -3.74 11.19
C LEU A 261 7.85 -4.60 11.48
N THR A 262 8.43 -4.49 12.69
CA THR A 262 9.62 -5.26 13.07
C THR A 262 9.35 -6.75 13.28
N GLN A 263 8.09 -7.15 13.51
CA GLN A 263 7.71 -8.55 13.63
C GLN A 263 8.11 -9.40 12.40
N TYR A 264 8.19 -8.80 11.22
CA TYR A 264 8.55 -9.51 9.98
C TYR A 264 10.04 -9.58 9.70
N ILE A 265 10.90 -9.00 10.56
CA ILE A 265 12.35 -9.00 10.32
C ILE A 265 12.89 -10.43 10.24
N GLY A 266 12.42 -11.31 11.12
CA GLY A 266 12.81 -12.73 11.10
C GLY A 266 12.44 -13.42 9.78
N ASP A 267 11.22 -13.18 9.28
CA ASP A 267 10.75 -13.77 8.03
C ASP A 267 11.56 -13.24 6.83
N MET A 268 11.81 -11.93 6.79
CA MET A 268 12.66 -11.32 5.77
C MET A 268 14.08 -11.90 5.80
N ASP A 269 14.66 -12.11 6.97
CA ASP A 269 16.00 -12.68 7.11
C ASP A 269 16.04 -14.12 6.57
N VAL A 270 15.02 -14.94 6.89
CA VAL A 270 14.89 -16.30 6.35
C VAL A 270 14.74 -16.29 4.83
N ILE A 271 13.89 -15.43 4.29
CA ILE A 271 13.65 -15.31 2.83
C ILE A 271 14.93 -14.88 2.12
N HIS A 272 15.59 -13.82 2.59
CA HIS A 272 16.79 -13.29 1.95
C HIS A 272 18.02 -14.19 2.13
N ALA A 273 18.09 -14.99 3.20
CA ALA A 273 19.13 -16.00 3.35
C ALA A 273 19.04 -17.09 2.27
N ARG A 274 17.83 -17.38 1.77
CA ARG A 274 17.59 -18.34 0.69
C ARG A 274 17.82 -17.73 -0.68
N ASN A 275 17.21 -16.58 -0.94
CA ASN A 275 17.43 -15.82 -2.16
C ASN A 275 17.32 -14.31 -1.88
N PRO A 276 18.46 -13.59 -1.90
CA PRO A 276 18.49 -12.17 -1.56
C PRO A 276 17.80 -11.27 -2.60
N ASN A 277 17.38 -11.82 -3.74
CA ASN A 277 16.68 -11.08 -4.80
C ASN A 277 15.16 -11.15 -4.69
N ILE A 278 14.60 -11.93 -3.76
CA ILE A 278 13.15 -11.94 -3.52
C ILE A 278 12.79 -10.65 -2.80
N THR A 279 11.82 -9.92 -3.31
CA THR A 279 11.26 -8.79 -2.59
C THR A 279 10.24 -9.28 -1.57
N PHE A 280 10.45 -8.92 -0.30
CA PHE A 280 9.41 -8.99 0.71
C PHE A 280 8.56 -7.72 0.70
N LEU A 281 7.24 -7.86 0.70
CA LEU A 281 6.32 -6.73 0.72
C LEU A 281 5.07 -7.03 1.56
N LEU A 282 4.50 -5.97 2.12
CA LEU A 282 3.15 -5.99 2.68
C LEU A 282 2.17 -5.72 1.54
N GLY A 283 1.62 -6.81 1.00
CA GLY A 283 0.82 -6.82 -0.23
C GLY A 283 -0.55 -6.22 -0.06
N GLU A 284 -1.06 -6.29 1.17
CA GLU A 284 -2.25 -5.63 1.66
C GLU A 284 -1.96 -5.15 3.08
N THR A 285 -2.07 -3.84 3.31
CA THR A 285 -1.85 -3.30 4.64
C THR A 285 -2.61 -2.01 4.86
N ASN A 286 -3.23 -1.90 6.03
CA ASN A 286 -3.94 -0.68 6.42
C ASN A 286 -4.11 -0.62 7.94
N SER A 287 -4.97 0.28 8.39
CA SER A 287 -5.18 0.56 9.81
C SER A 287 -5.86 -0.62 10.52
N ASP A 288 -6.91 -1.21 9.91
CA ASP A 288 -7.73 -2.22 10.55
C ASP A 288 -8.58 -3.03 9.54
N TYR A 289 -9.14 -4.16 9.98
CA TYR A 289 -10.09 -4.99 9.22
C TYR A 289 -11.32 -5.49 10.01
N VAL A 290 -11.42 -5.25 11.34
CA VAL A 290 -12.50 -5.84 12.18
C VAL A 290 -13.23 -4.89 13.13
N ASN A 291 -12.68 -3.74 13.51
CA ASN A 291 -13.23 -2.97 14.62
C ASN A 291 -14.48 -2.16 14.23
N LEU A 292 -15.37 -2.01 15.21
CA LEU A 292 -16.54 -1.13 15.13
C LEU A 292 -16.13 0.35 15.25
N ASN A 293 -16.91 1.25 14.66
CA ASN A 293 -16.71 2.71 14.70
C ASN A 293 -15.40 3.22 14.06
N MET A 294 -14.84 2.47 13.10
CA MET A 294 -13.65 2.89 12.35
C MET A 294 -13.79 4.26 11.68
N SER A 295 -15.00 4.70 11.34
CA SER A 295 -15.28 6.06 10.84
C SER A 295 -14.87 7.20 11.80
N GLN A 296 -14.63 6.91 13.08
CA GLN A 296 -14.13 7.88 14.07
C GLN A 296 -12.59 8.00 14.07
N VAL A 297 -11.89 7.01 13.51
CA VAL A 297 -10.42 6.91 13.54
C VAL A 297 -9.79 6.87 12.16
N GLU A 298 -10.53 6.52 11.11
CA GLU A 298 -10.16 6.61 9.70
C GLU A 298 -10.67 7.90 9.07
N GLY A 299 -9.95 8.40 8.05
CA GLY A 299 -10.31 9.63 7.36
C GLY A 299 -10.11 10.91 8.19
N VAL A 300 -9.43 10.80 9.34
CA VAL A 300 -9.12 11.93 10.24
C VAL A 300 -7.63 12.28 10.17
N PHE A 301 -7.26 13.48 10.63
CA PHE A 301 -5.85 13.90 10.61
C PHE A 301 -4.92 12.96 11.39
N GLY A 302 -5.43 12.33 12.46
CA GLY A 302 -4.68 11.35 13.26
C GLY A 302 -4.24 10.11 12.47
N SER A 303 -5.11 9.53 11.63
CA SER A 303 -4.72 8.39 10.78
C SER A 303 -3.70 8.78 9.71
N SER A 304 -3.73 10.03 9.23
CA SER A 304 -2.68 10.51 8.32
C SER A 304 -1.31 10.60 9.00
N LEU A 305 -1.25 10.97 10.29
CA LEU A 305 0.01 10.98 11.05
C LEU A 305 0.55 9.58 11.32
N TRP A 306 -0.33 8.63 11.68
CA TRP A 306 0.02 7.21 11.77
C TRP A 306 0.63 6.70 10.48
N LEU A 307 -0.03 6.96 9.36
CA LEU A 307 0.37 6.50 8.06
C LEU A 307 1.73 7.04 7.61
N VAL A 308 2.02 8.31 7.94
CA VAL A 308 3.36 8.90 7.75
C VAL A 308 4.41 8.16 8.57
N ASP A 309 4.13 7.88 9.85
CA ASP A 309 5.05 7.14 10.71
C ASP A 309 5.28 5.72 10.22
N TYR A 310 4.19 5.01 9.88
CA TYR A 310 4.19 3.65 9.37
C TYR A 310 5.04 3.52 8.09
N LEU A 311 4.85 4.44 7.13
CA LEU A 311 5.63 4.44 5.89
C LEU A 311 7.09 4.83 6.10
N LEU A 312 7.39 5.85 6.92
CA LEU A 312 8.77 6.26 7.20
C LEU A 312 9.53 5.21 8.02
N PHE A 313 8.85 4.51 8.93
CA PHE A 313 9.43 3.39 9.64
C PHE A 313 9.67 2.20 8.70
N GLY A 314 8.69 1.85 7.87
CA GLY A 314 8.83 0.81 6.85
C GLY A 314 10.02 1.06 5.92
N LEU A 315 10.25 2.32 5.52
CA LEU A 315 11.46 2.72 4.77
C LEU A 315 12.77 2.41 5.50
N SER A 316 12.78 2.49 6.82
CA SER A 316 13.97 2.27 7.65
C SER A 316 14.27 0.79 7.92
N VAL A 317 13.25 -0.08 7.87
CA VAL A 317 13.37 -1.53 8.16
C VAL A 317 13.13 -2.43 6.95
N ALA A 318 12.72 -1.88 5.81
CA ALA A 318 12.72 -2.47 4.47
C ALA A 318 11.64 -3.52 4.05
N PRO A 319 10.44 -3.65 4.64
CA PRO A 319 9.32 -4.16 3.84
C PRO A 319 8.82 -3.07 2.89
N GLN A 320 8.54 -3.37 1.63
CA GLN A 320 7.74 -2.44 0.81
C GLN A 320 6.30 -2.38 1.36
N VAL A 321 5.73 -1.19 1.48
CA VAL A 321 4.44 -0.98 2.16
C VAL A 321 3.41 -0.31 1.24
N ARG A 322 2.28 -0.98 1.03
CA ARG A 322 1.16 -0.51 0.19
C ARG A 322 0.05 0.18 0.96
N ALA A 323 0.35 1.30 1.61
CA ALA A 323 -0.58 2.00 2.49
C ALA A 323 -1.35 3.17 1.79
N PRO A 324 -2.39 3.77 2.43
CA PRO A 324 -3.22 4.84 1.85
C PRO A 324 -2.46 6.11 1.40
N PHE A 325 -3.12 6.99 0.64
CA PHE A 325 -2.48 8.04 -0.16
C PHE A 325 -1.67 9.11 0.62
N TYR A 326 -2.20 9.70 1.70
CA TYR A 326 -1.60 10.93 2.26
C TYR A 326 -0.19 10.73 2.83
N GLY A 327 0.10 9.58 3.44
CA GLY A 327 1.47 9.29 3.87
C GLY A 327 2.40 8.93 2.72
N GLN A 328 1.87 8.42 1.59
CA GLN A 328 2.68 8.09 0.41
C GLN A 328 3.35 9.33 -0.19
N VAL A 329 2.68 10.49 -0.13
CA VAL A 329 3.26 11.77 -0.57
C VAL A 329 4.46 12.16 0.29
N VAL A 330 4.37 11.98 1.61
CA VAL A 330 5.46 12.28 2.55
C VAL A 330 6.62 11.30 2.39
N ALA A 331 6.32 10.01 2.22
CA ALA A 331 7.31 8.99 1.91
C ALA A 331 8.02 9.30 0.58
N ALA A 332 7.29 9.65 -0.47
CA ALA A 332 7.84 10.05 -1.75
C ALA A 332 8.74 11.30 -1.65
N ASP A 333 8.39 12.28 -0.81
CA ASP A 333 9.24 13.45 -0.54
C ASP A 333 10.48 13.13 0.31
N ALA A 334 10.44 12.07 1.11
CA ALA A 334 11.62 11.58 1.82
C ALA A 334 12.59 10.91 0.84
N ILE A 335 12.07 10.03 -0.04
CA ILE A 335 12.82 9.34 -1.08
C ILE A 335 13.43 10.34 -2.07
N GLY A 336 12.61 11.17 -2.72
CA GLY A 336 13.09 12.07 -3.76
C GLY A 336 13.68 11.33 -4.97
N ARG A 337 14.48 12.01 -5.81
CA ARG A 337 15.01 11.44 -7.08
C ARG A 337 16.48 11.02 -7.02
N HIS A 338 17.12 11.12 -5.86
CA HIS A 338 18.54 10.80 -5.74
C HIS A 338 18.76 9.29 -5.95
N ARG A 339 19.80 8.88 -6.68
CA ARG A 339 19.98 7.48 -7.12
C ARG A 339 20.11 6.44 -5.99
N THR A 340 20.53 6.88 -4.81
CA THR A 340 20.76 6.04 -3.64
C THR A 340 20.30 6.79 -2.42
N VAL A 341 19.16 6.36 -1.86
CA VAL A 341 18.55 6.98 -0.70
C VAL A 341 18.43 5.92 0.39
N GLN A 342 18.86 6.26 1.60
CA GLN A 342 18.78 5.37 2.76
C GLN A 342 18.18 6.13 3.93
N VAL A 343 17.42 5.42 4.75
CA VAL A 343 16.65 6.01 5.85
C VAL A 343 17.07 5.34 7.15
N LYS A 344 17.14 6.13 8.22
CA LYS A 344 17.38 5.65 9.58
C LYS A 344 16.36 6.26 10.52
N SER A 345 15.65 5.40 11.28
CA SER A 345 14.87 5.84 12.43
C SER A 345 15.80 6.40 13.52
N LEU A 346 15.41 7.50 14.14
CA LEU A 346 16.12 8.15 15.23
C LEU A 346 15.38 7.89 16.54
N GLU A 347 16.06 7.23 17.46
CA GLU A 347 15.54 6.95 18.81
C GLU A 347 15.19 8.25 19.56
N LEU A 348 14.00 8.28 20.15
CA LEU A 348 13.49 9.36 20.98
C LEU A 348 12.89 8.76 22.26
N ASP A 349 13.04 9.44 23.39
CA ASP A 349 12.46 9.01 24.68
C ASP A 349 10.94 9.31 24.77
N ARG A 350 10.21 9.18 23.66
CA ARG A 350 8.82 9.62 23.49
C ARG A 350 8.09 8.75 22.47
N GLU A 351 7.04 8.07 22.90
CA GLU A 351 6.22 7.21 22.03
C GLU A 351 5.30 7.99 21.08
N ASP A 352 5.00 9.25 21.37
CA ASP A 352 4.16 10.12 20.54
C ASP A 352 4.97 10.92 19.48
N LEU A 353 6.25 10.61 19.33
CA LEU A 353 7.16 11.26 18.40
C LEU A 353 7.97 10.22 17.64
N SER A 354 8.19 10.50 16.37
CA SER A 354 9.16 9.77 15.56
C SER A 354 9.98 10.73 14.71
N ALA A 355 11.20 10.33 14.41
CA ALA A 355 12.10 11.11 13.59
C ALA A 355 12.98 10.22 12.72
N TYR A 356 13.28 10.70 11.52
CA TYR A 356 13.95 9.93 10.49
C TYR A 356 15.05 10.77 9.84
N ALA A 357 16.26 10.20 9.75
CA ALA A 357 17.37 10.76 9.00
C ALA A 357 17.42 10.13 7.60
N ILE A 358 17.55 10.98 6.58
CA ILE A 358 17.58 10.58 5.17
C ILE A 358 18.97 10.89 4.62
N TYR A 359 19.59 9.88 4.02
CA TYR A 359 20.94 9.92 3.49
C TYR A 359 20.91 9.81 1.97
N GLU A 360 21.71 10.63 1.29
CA GLU A 360 21.96 10.59 -0.14
C GLU A 360 23.44 10.35 -0.38
N SER A 361 23.80 9.27 -1.08
CA SER A 361 25.20 8.86 -1.27
C SER A 361 25.98 8.83 0.05
N GLU A 362 25.42 8.15 1.06
CA GLU A 362 26.00 7.97 2.39
C GLU A 362 26.14 9.25 3.25
N ARG A 363 25.65 10.40 2.78
CA ARG A 363 25.70 11.67 3.51
C ARG A 363 24.33 12.12 3.95
N LEU A 364 24.24 12.66 5.17
CA LEU A 364 22.98 13.21 5.66
C LEU A 364 22.50 14.34 4.74
N ALA A 365 21.31 14.16 4.16
CA ALA A 365 20.69 15.14 3.28
C ALA A 365 19.56 15.88 3.99
N ARG A 366 18.72 15.16 4.75
CA ARG A 366 17.50 15.69 5.37
C ARG A 366 17.21 14.97 6.69
N ALA A 367 16.48 15.64 7.59
CA ALA A 367 15.83 15.01 8.74
C ALA A 367 14.34 15.36 8.73
N ARG A 368 13.48 14.38 8.99
CA ARG A 368 12.02 14.53 9.07
C ARG A 368 11.55 14.15 10.47
N ARG A 369 10.48 14.79 10.95
CA ARG A 369 9.86 14.52 12.24
C ARG A 369 8.35 14.43 12.07
N SER A 370 7.74 13.41 12.66
CA SER A 370 6.29 13.32 12.88
C SER A 370 6.00 13.53 14.36
N LYS A 371 4.89 14.21 14.65
CA LYS A 371 4.40 14.40 16.00
C LYS A 371 2.94 14.01 16.08
N ALA A 372 2.65 13.00 16.87
CA ALA A 372 1.30 12.72 17.31
C ALA A 372 0.85 13.85 18.26
N LEU A 373 -0.23 14.54 17.91
CA LEU A 373 -0.89 15.49 18.82
C LEU A 373 -1.89 14.73 19.70
N LYS A 374 -2.03 15.10 20.97
CA LYS A 374 -3.17 14.63 21.78
C LYS A 374 -4.46 15.08 21.10
N VAL A 375 -5.49 14.23 21.08
CA VAL A 375 -6.78 14.50 20.40
C VAL A 375 -7.37 15.85 20.85
N ASN A 376 -7.27 16.17 22.14
CA ASN A 376 -7.73 17.45 22.70
C ASN A 376 -6.93 18.68 22.22
N ASP A 377 -5.67 18.49 21.85
CA ASP A 377 -4.81 19.56 21.30
C ASP A 377 -5.02 19.71 19.78
N ALA A 378 -5.30 18.60 19.07
CA ALA A 378 -5.69 18.61 17.65
C ALA A 378 -7.05 19.28 17.43
N LEU A 379 -8.02 19.05 18.32
CA LEU A 379 -9.32 19.75 18.29
C LEU A 379 -9.19 21.25 18.55
N LYS A 380 -8.34 21.66 19.50
CA LYS A 380 -8.04 23.09 19.75
C LYS A 380 -7.29 23.75 18.60
N TRP A 381 -6.45 23.00 17.90
CA TRP A 381 -5.76 23.46 16.70
C TRP A 381 -6.75 23.66 15.54
N ALA A 382 -7.61 22.67 15.25
CA ALA A 382 -8.61 22.73 14.19
C ALA A 382 -9.72 23.78 14.45
N GLN A 383 -10.16 23.98 15.70
CA GLN A 383 -11.12 25.02 16.06
C GLN A 383 -10.57 26.45 15.89
N LYS A 384 -9.25 26.61 15.85
CA LYS A 384 -8.61 27.92 15.70
C LYS A 384 -8.52 28.38 14.24
N ASP A 385 -8.54 27.45 13.29
CA ASP A 385 -8.56 27.71 11.84
C ASP A 385 -9.98 27.90 11.28
N LEU A 386 -11.02 27.65 12.08
CA LEU A 386 -12.45 27.74 11.67
C LEU A 386 -13.15 29.05 12.06
N SER A 387 -12.42 30.11 12.44
CA SER A 387 -13.05 31.44 12.54
C SER A 387 -13.29 32.00 11.14
N TYR A 388 -14.46 31.67 10.57
CA TYR A 388 -14.95 32.31 9.36
C TYR A 388 -15.23 33.80 9.67
N GLU A 389 -14.48 34.70 9.04
CA GLU A 389 -14.99 36.04 8.79
C GLU A 389 -16.11 35.91 7.75
N THR A 390 -17.35 36.05 8.20
CA THR A 390 -18.49 36.25 7.29
C THR A 390 -18.26 37.53 6.48
N PRO A 391 -18.27 37.49 5.14
CA PRO A 391 -18.26 38.72 4.35
C PRO A 391 -19.53 39.51 4.65
N VAL A 392 -19.38 40.76 5.09
CA VAL A 392 -20.48 41.73 5.21
C VAL A 392 -21.10 41.90 3.81
N PRO A 393 -22.43 41.76 3.64
CA PRO A 393 -23.05 42.00 2.34
C PRO A 393 -22.89 43.48 1.95
N PRO A 394 -22.66 43.81 0.67
CA PRO A 394 -22.60 45.19 0.23
C PRO A 394 -23.93 45.89 0.54
N THR A 395 -23.84 46.97 1.29
CA THR A 395 -24.94 47.89 1.58
C THR A 395 -25.58 48.36 0.28
N GLN A 396 -26.89 48.16 0.15
CA GLN A 396 -27.72 48.85 -0.84
C GLN A 396 -27.53 50.37 -0.64
N ALA A 397 -26.95 51.03 -1.64
CA ALA A 397 -27.05 52.46 -1.78
C ALA A 397 -28.46 52.78 -2.27
N ASN A 398 -29.29 53.34 -1.39
CA ASN A 398 -30.47 54.10 -1.79
C ASN A 398 -29.98 55.42 -2.40
N ILE A 399 -30.10 55.59 -3.73
CA ILE A 399 -30.88 56.64 -4.41
C ILE A 399 -31.36 56.06 -5.74
#